data_AF-A0A352NXJ3-F1
#
_entry.id   AF-A0A352NXJ3-F1
#
_cell.length_a   1.000
_cell.length_b   1.000
_cell.length_c   1.000
_cell.angle_alpha   90.00
_cell.angle_beta   90.00
_cell.angle_gamma   90.00
#
_symmetry.space_group_name_H-M   'P 1'
#
loop_
_entity.id
_entity.type
_entity.pdbx_description
1 polymer ?
#
loop_
_entity_poly.entity_id
_entity_poly.type
_entity_poly.pdbx_seq_one_letter_code
_entity_poly.pdbx_strand_id
1 'polypeptide(L)'
;MKDKMTPKERAEALAKGEEVDRLPCNPNIANGVARVYGCRISDFNTSGKAIAEAQIASYRRFGMDSVRVFTDLYVWAEAMGAKLVLPEDNTADLLEPAIEDVKDIDKLRVANPYKDG
;
A
#
# COMPACT_ATOMS: atom_id res chain seq x y z
N MET A 1 -22.42 19.71 5.08
CA MET A 1 -21.85 20.80 4.27
C MET A 1 -21.15 20.15 3.08
N LYS A 2 -21.24 20.68 1.85
CA LYS A 2 -20.48 20.13 0.72
C LYS A 2 -19.03 20.65 0.81
N ASP A 3 -18.07 19.81 0.41
CA ASP A 3 -16.66 20.20 0.30
C ASP A 3 -16.51 21.42 -0.62
N LYS A 4 -15.62 22.34 -0.23
CA LYS A 4 -15.28 23.56 -0.98
C LYS A 4 -13.91 23.44 -1.68
N MET A 5 -13.10 22.48 -1.25
CA MET A 5 -11.80 22.15 -1.83
C MET A 5 -11.81 20.69 -2.31
N THR A 6 -11.14 20.44 -3.42
CA THR A 6 -10.71 19.09 -3.81
C THR A 6 -9.66 18.58 -2.81
N PRO A 7 -9.47 17.24 -2.72
CA PRO A 7 -8.36 16.64 -1.99
C PRO A 7 -7.00 17.30 -2.24
N LYS A 8 -6.71 17.61 -3.51
CA LYS A 8 -5.43 18.21 -3.92
C LYS A 8 -5.30 19.65 -3.41
N GLU A 9 -6.32 20.48 -3.60
CA GLU A 9 -6.32 21.87 -3.09
C GLU A 9 -6.17 21.90 -1.57
N ARG A 10 -6.84 20.98 -0.86
CA ARG A 10 -6.73 20.83 0.59
C ARG A 10 -5.32 20.46 1.02
N ALA A 11 -4.68 19.51 0.33
CA ALA A 11 -3.30 19.11 0.61
C ALA A 11 -2.31 20.25 0.36
N GLU A 12 -2.51 21.03 -0.71
CA GLU A 12 -1.67 22.18 -1.05
C GLU A 12 -1.80 23.32 -0.04
N ALA A 13 -3.02 23.63 0.41
CA ALA A 13 -3.27 24.64 1.44
C ALA A 13 -2.61 24.24 2.78
N LEU A 14 -2.77 22.98 3.20
CA LEU A 14 -2.11 22.47 4.42
C LEU A 14 -0.59 22.54 4.35
N ALA A 15 0.00 22.19 3.21
CA ALA A 15 1.45 22.26 3.01
C ALA A 15 2.00 23.70 3.14
N LYS A 16 1.17 24.71 2.89
CA LYS A 16 1.49 26.14 3.04
C LYS A 16 1.11 26.71 4.41
N GLY A 17 0.45 25.93 5.27
CA GLY A 17 -0.10 26.40 6.54
C GLY A 17 -1.32 27.32 6.38
N GLU A 18 -2.01 27.25 5.26
CA GLU A 18 -3.24 28.00 4.98
C GLU A 18 -4.47 27.32 5.61
N GLU A 19 -5.57 28.05 5.74
CA GLU A 19 -6.84 27.49 6.20
C GLU A 19 -7.41 26.48 5.18
N VAL A 20 -8.08 25.44 5.69
CA VAL A 20 -8.76 24.43 4.89
C VAL A 20 -10.25 24.36 5.19
N ASP A 21 -11.03 23.90 4.22
CA ASP A 21 -12.48 23.75 4.35
C ASP A 21 -12.91 22.67 5.37
N ARG A 22 -12.07 21.65 5.55
CA ARG A 22 -12.14 20.61 6.60
C ARG A 22 -10.79 19.91 6.74
N LEU A 23 -10.64 19.15 7.83
CA LEU A 23 -9.49 18.26 7.98
C LEU A 23 -9.52 17.13 6.92
N PRO A 24 -8.36 16.73 6.37
CA PRO A 24 -8.26 15.55 5.51
C PRO A 24 -8.70 14.27 6.23
N CYS A 25 -9.34 13.37 5.50
CA CYS A 25 -9.79 12.08 5.96
C CYS A 25 -9.28 10.99 5.01
N ASN A 26 -8.41 10.14 5.54
CA ASN A 26 -7.77 9.05 4.82
C ASN A 26 -7.88 7.75 5.61
N PRO A 27 -8.98 6.99 5.44
CA PRO A 27 -9.09 5.69 6.08
C PRO A 27 -7.97 4.75 5.59
N ASN A 28 -7.40 3.97 6.50
CA ASN A 28 -6.44 2.93 6.14
C ASN A 28 -7.17 1.71 5.59
N ILE A 29 -7.38 1.66 4.27
CA ILE A 29 -8.12 0.57 3.61
C ILE A 29 -7.22 -0.65 3.32
N ALA A 30 -5.90 -0.45 3.18
CA ALA A 30 -4.94 -1.51 2.83
C ALA A 30 -5.42 -2.38 1.66
N ASN A 31 -5.29 -3.70 1.74
CA ASN A 31 -5.71 -4.63 0.70
C ASN A 31 -7.24 -4.70 0.53
N GLY A 32 -8.00 -4.03 1.40
CA GLY A 32 -9.44 -3.84 1.22
C GLY A 32 -9.80 -3.12 -0.09
N VAL A 33 -8.88 -2.37 -0.70
CA VAL A 33 -9.13 -1.74 -2.01
C VAL A 33 -9.34 -2.78 -3.12
N ALA A 34 -8.69 -3.95 -3.03
CA ALA A 34 -8.90 -5.06 -3.95
C ALA A 34 -10.33 -5.61 -3.84
N ARG A 35 -10.89 -5.64 -2.62
CA ARG A 35 -12.29 -6.03 -2.38
C ARG A 35 -13.27 -5.03 -2.96
N VAL A 36 -12.98 -3.73 -2.85
CA VAL A 36 -13.82 -2.68 -3.46
C VAL A 36 -13.82 -2.79 -4.98
N TYR A 37 -12.68 -3.14 -5.58
CA TYR A 37 -12.55 -3.33 -7.02
C TYR A 37 -13.12 -4.66 -7.52
N GLY A 38 -13.11 -5.69 -6.67
CA GLY A 38 -13.58 -7.04 -7.01
C GLY A 38 -12.51 -7.93 -7.64
N CYS A 39 -11.24 -7.76 -7.27
CA CYS A 39 -10.15 -8.66 -7.71
C CYS A 39 -9.57 -9.46 -6.52
N ARG A 40 -8.85 -10.55 -6.85
CA ARG A 40 -8.11 -11.32 -5.85
C ARG A 40 -6.83 -10.61 -5.44
N ILE A 41 -6.33 -10.91 -4.25
CA ILE A 41 -5.05 -10.37 -3.77
C ILE A 41 -3.87 -10.77 -4.67
N SER A 42 -3.84 -12.01 -5.18
CA SER A 42 -2.77 -12.45 -6.10
C SER A 42 -2.69 -11.64 -7.39
N ASP A 43 -3.86 -11.24 -7.93
CA ASP A 43 -3.95 -10.43 -9.15
C ASP A 43 -3.59 -8.96 -8.86
N PHE A 44 -3.92 -8.49 -7.66
CA PHE A 44 -3.63 -7.12 -7.20
C PHE A 44 -2.14 -6.91 -6.93
N ASN A 45 -1.49 -7.83 -6.20
CA ASN A 45 -0.11 -7.65 -5.71
C ASN A 45 0.93 -7.62 -6.84
N THR A 46 0.63 -8.19 -8.01
CA THR A 46 1.58 -8.36 -9.11
C THR A 46 1.28 -7.45 -10.32
N SER A 47 0.24 -6.61 -10.25
CA SER A 47 -0.21 -5.79 -11.36
C SER A 47 -0.38 -4.32 -10.97
N GLY A 48 0.54 -3.47 -11.44
CA GLY A 48 0.44 -2.01 -11.26
C GLY A 48 -0.87 -1.43 -11.79
N LYS A 49 -1.44 -2.02 -12.85
CA LYS A 49 -2.76 -1.64 -13.36
C LYS A 49 -3.88 -2.00 -12.38
N ALA A 50 -3.87 -3.21 -11.82
CA ALA A 50 -4.87 -3.62 -10.83
C ALA A 50 -4.81 -2.74 -9.57
N ILE A 51 -3.60 -2.38 -9.12
CA ILE A 51 -3.41 -1.46 -8.00
C ILE A 51 -4.04 -0.09 -8.30
N ALA A 52 -3.75 0.48 -9.47
CA ALA A 52 -4.29 1.78 -9.87
C ALA A 52 -5.82 1.77 -9.95
N GLU A 53 -6.41 0.78 -10.62
CA GLU A 53 -7.87 0.67 -10.76
C GLU A 53 -8.56 0.48 -9.39
N ALA A 54 -7.97 -0.30 -8.49
CA ALA A 54 -8.53 -0.52 -7.16
C ALA A 54 -8.49 0.73 -6.27
N GLN A 55 -7.41 1.53 -6.36
CA GLN A 55 -7.32 2.81 -5.66
C GLN A 55 -8.34 3.82 -6.23
N ILE A 56 -8.51 3.88 -7.55
CA ILE A 56 -9.49 4.74 -8.21
C ILE A 56 -10.93 4.34 -7.80
N ALA A 57 -11.24 3.05 -7.79
CA ALA A 57 -12.53 2.53 -7.34
C ALA A 57 -12.81 2.91 -5.88
N SER A 58 -11.81 2.76 -5.00
CA SER A 58 -11.92 3.11 -3.59
C SER A 58 -12.08 4.61 -3.37
N TYR A 59 -11.35 5.44 -4.12
CA TYR A 59 -11.53 6.90 -4.12
C TYR A 59 -12.95 7.29 -4.53
N ARG A 60 -13.48 6.73 -5.63
CA ARG A 60 -14.86 6.97 -6.09
C ARG A 60 -15.90 6.52 -5.07
N ARG A 61 -15.61 5.46 -4.32
CA ARG A 61 -16.52 4.91 -3.31
C ARG A 61 -16.55 5.73 -2.02
N PHE A 62 -15.40 6.21 -1.55
CA PHE A 62 -15.26 6.80 -0.21
C PHE A 62 -14.94 8.29 -0.18
N GLY A 63 -14.49 8.89 -1.30
CA GLY A 63 -14.14 10.31 -1.34
C GLY A 63 -12.90 10.68 -0.52
N MET A 64 -11.93 9.75 -0.42
CA MET A 64 -10.70 9.92 0.37
C MET A 64 -9.86 11.11 -0.10
N ASP A 65 -9.10 11.73 0.80
CA ASP A 65 -8.27 12.90 0.46
C ASP A 65 -6.89 12.56 -0.15
N SER A 66 -6.55 11.28 -0.24
CA SER A 66 -5.36 10.76 -0.91
C SER A 66 -5.49 9.25 -1.12
N VAL A 67 -4.63 8.72 -1.99
CA VAL A 67 -4.52 7.28 -2.26
C VAL A 67 -3.17 6.78 -1.77
N ARG A 68 -3.11 5.53 -1.32
CA ARG A 68 -1.87 4.88 -0.90
C ARG A 68 -1.56 3.70 -1.81
N VAL A 69 -0.41 3.73 -2.48
CA VAL A 69 0.10 2.55 -3.20
C VAL A 69 0.67 1.58 -2.18
N PHE A 70 0.08 0.39 -2.07
CA PHE A 70 0.41 -0.64 -1.08
C PHE A 70 -0.03 -2.01 -1.60
N THR A 71 0.79 -3.04 -1.37
CA THR A 71 0.51 -4.44 -1.69
C THR A 71 0.62 -5.32 -0.45
N ASP A 72 1.80 -5.34 0.18
CA ASP A 72 2.05 -6.11 1.40
C ASP A 72 3.18 -5.49 2.24
N LEU A 73 3.29 -5.91 3.50
CA LEU A 73 4.37 -5.54 4.40
C LEU A 73 5.65 -6.35 4.15
N TYR A 74 5.50 -7.57 3.63
CA TYR A 74 6.61 -8.50 3.48
C TYR A 74 7.45 -8.31 2.20
N VAL A 75 7.06 -7.42 1.28
CA VAL A 75 7.80 -7.18 0.01
C VAL A 75 9.28 -6.89 0.27
N TRP A 76 9.58 -6.06 1.27
CA TRP A 76 10.98 -5.77 1.63
C TRP A 76 11.67 -6.96 2.29
N ALA A 77 10.98 -7.69 3.16
CA ALA A 77 11.55 -8.85 3.83
C ALA A 77 11.90 -9.96 2.83
N GLU A 78 11.02 -10.21 1.85
CA GLU A 78 11.25 -11.13 0.74
C GLU A 78 12.43 -10.71 -0.12
N ALA A 79 12.48 -9.44 -0.53
CA ALA A 79 13.59 -8.89 -1.29
C ALA A 79 14.94 -9.01 -0.54
N MET A 80 14.90 -9.02 0.80
CA MET A 80 16.08 -9.19 1.66
C MET A 80 16.40 -10.66 2.01
N GLY A 81 15.58 -11.62 1.57
CA GLY A 81 15.85 -13.05 1.66
C GLY A 81 14.86 -13.88 2.50
N ALA A 82 13.79 -13.29 3.03
CA ALA A 82 12.73 -14.05 3.69
C ALA A 82 11.94 -14.87 2.66
N LYS A 83 11.37 -15.99 3.08
CA LYS A 83 10.43 -16.77 2.26
C LYS A 83 9.02 -16.51 2.74
N LEU A 84 8.11 -16.34 1.80
CA LEU A 84 6.71 -16.04 2.07
C LEU A 84 5.79 -17.17 1.60
N VAL A 85 4.64 -17.28 2.26
CA VAL A 85 3.45 -17.92 1.70
C VAL A 85 2.62 -16.82 1.07
N LEU A 86 2.24 -17.00 -0.20
CA LEU A 86 1.40 -16.07 -0.95
C LEU A 86 0.05 -16.75 -1.27
N PRO A 87 -0.96 -16.64 -0.38
CA PRO A 87 -2.27 -17.19 -0.64
C PRO A 87 -2.91 -16.53 -1.87
N GLU A 88 -3.80 -17.27 -2.55
CA GLU A 88 -4.49 -16.79 -3.75
C GLU A 88 -5.28 -15.49 -3.49
N ASP A 89 -5.91 -15.38 -2.32
CA ASP A 89 -6.82 -14.28 -2.03
C ASP A 89 -6.75 -13.79 -0.57
N ASN A 90 -5.54 -13.73 -0.04
CA ASN A 90 -5.24 -13.19 1.29
C ASN A 90 -3.88 -12.46 1.29
N THR A 91 -3.57 -11.74 2.37
CA THR A 91 -2.23 -11.15 2.59
C THR A 91 -1.15 -12.22 2.66
N ALA A 92 0.11 -11.84 2.41
CA ALA A 92 1.23 -12.73 2.55
C ALA A 92 1.46 -13.11 4.03
N ASP A 93 1.93 -14.33 4.25
CA ASP A 93 2.39 -14.80 5.55
C ASP A 93 3.89 -15.13 5.49
N LEU A 94 4.60 -14.96 6.60
CA LEU A 94 6.00 -15.35 6.69
C LEU A 94 6.12 -16.88 6.74
N LEU A 95 6.87 -17.47 5.82
CA LEU A 95 7.23 -18.89 5.85
C LEU A 95 8.53 -19.10 6.65
N GLU A 96 9.59 -18.40 6.25
CA GLU A 96 10.91 -18.47 6.89
C GLU A 96 11.53 -17.06 6.93
N PRO A 97 12.12 -16.65 8.07
CA PRO A 97 12.83 -15.37 8.13
C PRO A 97 14.11 -15.43 7.29
N ALA A 98 14.61 -14.27 6.87
CA ALA A 98 15.88 -14.18 6.13
C ALA A 98 17.09 -14.66 6.96
N ILE A 99 17.00 -14.53 8.30
CA ILE A 99 17.99 -14.96 9.29
C ILE A 99 17.27 -15.47 10.55
N GLU A 100 17.88 -16.41 11.26
CA GLU A 100 17.31 -17.01 12.49
C GLU A 100 17.90 -16.43 13.79
N ASP A 101 19.10 -15.86 13.74
CA ASP A 101 19.80 -15.25 14.87
C ASP A 101 20.32 -13.86 14.47
N VAL A 102 20.26 -12.89 15.39
CA VAL A 102 20.75 -11.52 15.17
C VAL A 102 22.24 -11.47 14.81
N LYS A 103 23.04 -12.46 15.23
CA LYS A 103 24.46 -12.58 14.84
C LYS A 103 24.67 -12.70 13.34
N ASP A 104 23.63 -13.11 12.61
CA ASP A 104 23.66 -13.29 11.17
C ASP A 104 23.19 -12.06 10.40
N ILE A 105 23.02 -10.90 11.05
CA ILE A 105 22.55 -9.67 10.42
C ILE A 105 23.38 -9.26 9.18
N ASP A 106 24.69 -9.53 9.21
CA ASP A 106 25.60 -9.25 8.10
C ASP A 106 25.35 -10.13 6.86
N LYS A 107 24.54 -11.19 6.98
CA LYS A 107 24.15 -12.07 5.87
C LYS A 107 22.93 -11.53 5.10
N LEU A 108 22.24 -10.52 5.61
CA LEU A 108 21.08 -9.93 4.94
C LEU A 108 21.49 -9.32 3.61
N ARG A 109 20.63 -9.51 2.59
CA ARG A 109 20.84 -8.92 1.27
C ARG A 109 20.24 -7.53 1.24
N VAL A 110 20.99 -6.57 0.69
CA VAL A 110 20.44 -5.25 0.37
C VAL A 110 19.54 -5.38 -0.85
N ALA A 111 18.26 -5.08 -0.68
CA ALA A 111 17.27 -5.17 -1.75
C ALA A 111 17.54 -4.15 -2.87
N ASN A 112 17.46 -4.60 -4.11
CA ASN A 112 17.41 -3.75 -5.30
C ASN A 112 15.96 -3.45 -5.66
N PRO A 113 15.46 -2.21 -5.45
CA PRO A 113 14.05 -1.87 -5.63
C PRO A 113 13.57 -1.91 -7.09
N TYR A 114 14.47 -2.13 -8.06
CA TYR A 114 14.14 -2.27 -9.48
C TYR A 114 14.07 -3.71 -9.96
N LYS A 115 14.44 -4.69 -9.12
CA LYS A 115 14.60 -6.10 -9.52
C LYS A 115 14.10 -7.11 -8.49
N ASP A 116 14.23 -6.80 -7.21
CA ASP A 116 13.96 -7.73 -6.12
C ASP A 116 12.56 -7.47 -5.51
N GLY A 117 11.96 -8.52 -4.97
CA GLY A 117 10.53 -8.54 -4.60
C GLY A 117 9.71 -9.26 -5.66
#